data_AF-A0AAJ6QR30-F1
#
_entry.id   AF-A0AAJ6QR30-F1
#
_cell.length_a   1.000
_cell.length_b   1.000
_cell.length_c   1.000
_cell.angle_alpha   90.00
_cell.angle_beta   90.00
_cell.angle_gamma   90.00
#
_symmetry.space_group_name_H-M   'P 1'
#
loop_
_entity.id
_entity.type
_entity.pdbx_description
1 polymer ?
#
loop_
_entity_poly.entity_id
_entity_poly.type
_entity_poly.pdbx_seq_one_letter_code
_entity_poly.pdbx_strand_id
1 'polypeptide(L)'
;MALNLAEELETAFHSCIAATTNNEYFAPRDNGDEIKVTVEQTVRKFLDTARQMECFFLQKRLLVSPQKPEQIVMEDNMELKNELMRKEQLLEKYHAKLIDWQRLVSDTSIGSGAPPHNMPMAQQRPSPQQPPIAAVAPMSAGYMCGNPMNPAMQMQGGPPGRQVGPGGGFRGLPS
;
A
#
# COMPACT_ATOMS: atom_id res chain seq x y z
N MET A 1 -18.71 -8.22 -28.34
CA MET A 1 -17.76 -7.17 -28.78
C MET A 1 -16.30 -7.56 -28.52
N ALA A 2 -15.89 -7.90 -27.29
CA ALA A 2 -14.51 -8.40 -27.04
C ALA A 2 -14.21 -9.73 -27.76
N LEU A 3 -15.18 -10.65 -27.77
CA LEU A 3 -15.10 -11.93 -28.49
C LEU A 3 -14.85 -11.72 -29.99
N ASN A 4 -15.63 -10.82 -30.62
CA ASN A 4 -15.44 -10.47 -32.03
C ASN A 4 -14.06 -9.87 -32.31
N LEU A 5 -13.52 -9.03 -31.42
CA LEU A 5 -12.19 -8.44 -31.62
C LEU A 5 -11.08 -9.49 -31.53
N ALA A 6 -11.27 -10.52 -30.68
CA ALA A 6 -10.32 -11.62 -30.55
C ALA A 6 -10.35 -12.53 -31.78
N GLU A 7 -11.56 -12.85 -32.27
CA GLU A 7 -11.76 -13.58 -33.51
C GLU A 7 -11.21 -12.81 -34.74
N GLU A 8 -11.39 -11.49 -34.79
CA GLU A 8 -10.82 -10.62 -35.83
C GLU A 8 -9.30 -10.58 -35.79
N LEU A 9 -8.71 -10.52 -34.59
CA LEU A 9 -7.27 -10.54 -34.40
C LEU A 9 -6.68 -11.88 -34.84
N GLU A 10 -7.32 -12.98 -34.44
CA GLU A 10 -6.94 -14.34 -34.85
C GLU A 10 -7.03 -14.52 -36.37
N THR A 11 -8.11 -14.02 -36.98
CA THR A 11 -8.29 -14.05 -38.43
C THR A 11 -7.22 -13.23 -39.16
N ALA A 12 -6.89 -12.03 -38.66
CA ALA A 12 -5.85 -11.18 -39.23
C ALA A 12 -4.46 -11.81 -39.07
N PHE A 13 -4.20 -12.48 -37.96
CA PHE A 13 -2.96 -13.22 -37.70
C PHE A 13 -2.78 -14.38 -38.68
N HIS A 14 -3.82 -15.22 -38.85
CA HIS A 14 -3.79 -16.31 -39.82
C HIS A 14 -3.55 -15.81 -41.25
N SER A 15 -4.22 -14.71 -41.62
CA SER A 15 -4.04 -14.08 -42.95
C SER A 15 -2.62 -13.57 -43.16
N CYS A 16 -2.03 -12.95 -42.14
CA CYS A 16 -0.66 -12.44 -42.17
C CYS A 16 0.39 -13.57 -42.30
N ILE A 17 0.21 -14.67 -41.56
CA ILE A 17 1.09 -15.84 -41.68
C ILE A 17 0.95 -16.46 -43.06
N ALA A 18 -0.27 -16.72 -43.53
CA ALA A 18 -0.49 -17.33 -44.83
C ALA A 18 0.14 -16.50 -45.97
N ALA A 19 0.05 -15.17 -45.91
CA ALA A 19 0.67 -14.29 -46.90
C ALA A 19 2.21 -14.33 -46.89
N THR A 20 2.82 -14.59 -45.74
CA THR A 20 4.29 -14.59 -45.58
C THR A 20 4.93 -15.97 -45.75
N THR A 21 4.19 -17.05 -45.54
CA THR A 21 4.72 -18.42 -45.55
C THR A 21 4.29 -19.27 -46.74
N ASN A 22 3.31 -18.83 -47.54
CA ASN A 22 2.87 -19.64 -48.69
C ASN A 22 3.92 -19.62 -49.81
N ASN A 23 4.44 -20.81 -50.10
CA ASN A 23 5.51 -21.05 -51.07
C ASN A 23 5.09 -20.77 -52.54
N GLU A 24 3.78 -20.81 -52.83
CA GLU A 24 3.25 -20.49 -54.16
C GLU A 24 3.52 -19.03 -54.59
N TYR A 25 3.78 -18.14 -53.64
CA TYR A 25 4.13 -16.74 -53.88
C TYR A 25 5.62 -16.52 -54.24
N PHE A 26 6.49 -17.53 -54.06
CA PHE A 26 7.92 -17.42 -54.36
C PHE A 26 8.33 -18.11 -55.67
N ALA A 27 7.37 -18.71 -56.39
CA ALA A 27 7.62 -19.22 -57.73
C ALA A 27 8.00 -18.06 -58.67
N PRO A 28 8.89 -18.27 -59.67
CA PRO A 28 9.24 -17.24 -60.64
C PRO A 28 8.01 -16.86 -61.48
N ARG A 29 7.24 -15.88 -61.01
CA ARG A 29 6.11 -15.27 -61.71
C ARG A 29 6.27 -13.76 -61.68
N ASP A 30 5.72 -13.13 -62.72
CA ASP A 30 5.66 -11.69 -62.98
C ASP A 30 4.82 -10.90 -61.95
N ASN A 31 4.56 -11.46 -60.76
CA ASN A 31 3.57 -10.99 -59.79
C ASN A 31 4.20 -10.49 -58.48
N GLY A 32 5.53 -10.34 -58.39
CA GLY A 32 6.23 -10.01 -57.14
C GLY A 32 5.71 -8.76 -56.42
N ASP A 33 5.26 -7.74 -57.17
CA ASP A 33 4.70 -6.52 -56.60
C ASP A 33 3.30 -6.74 -55.98
N GLU A 34 2.43 -7.54 -56.59
CA GLU A 34 1.11 -7.89 -56.04
C GLU A 34 1.25 -8.65 -54.71
N ILE A 35 2.25 -9.52 -54.64
CA ILE A 35 2.56 -10.34 -53.47
C ILE A 35 3.05 -9.45 -52.34
N LYS A 36 3.98 -8.54 -52.65
CA LYS A 36 4.49 -7.57 -51.69
C LYS A 36 3.37 -6.69 -51.13
N VAL A 37 2.48 -6.18 -51.98
CA VAL A 37 1.32 -5.39 -51.55
C VAL A 37 0.39 -6.20 -50.64
N THR A 38 0.14 -7.47 -50.96
CA THR A 38 -0.71 -8.37 -50.15
C THR A 38 -0.09 -8.62 -48.76
N VAL A 39 1.22 -8.85 -48.71
CA VAL A 39 1.95 -9.01 -47.43
C VAL A 39 1.86 -7.74 -46.60
N GLU A 40 2.15 -6.58 -47.19
CA GLU A 40 2.08 -5.29 -46.49
C GLU A 40 0.67 -5.02 -45.94
N GLN A 41 -0.37 -5.34 -46.70
CA GLN A 41 -1.75 -5.11 -46.30
C GLN A 41 -2.21 -6.05 -45.17
N THR A 42 -1.83 -7.32 -45.23
CA THR A 42 -2.17 -8.29 -44.17
C THR A 42 -1.42 -8.02 -42.86
N VAL A 43 -0.14 -7.64 -42.94
CA VAL A 43 0.65 -7.19 -41.79
C VAL A 43 0.02 -5.94 -41.16
N ARG A 44 -0.34 -4.95 -41.98
CA ARG A 44 -0.94 -3.72 -41.47
C ARG A 44 -2.28 -3.97 -40.78
N LYS A 45 -3.13 -4.79 -41.39
CA LYS A 45 -4.42 -5.17 -40.78
C LYS A 45 -4.23 -5.86 -39.43
N PHE A 46 -3.27 -6.78 -39.31
CA PHE A 46 -2.95 -7.43 -38.05
C PHE A 46 -2.51 -6.42 -36.97
N LEU A 47 -1.60 -5.51 -37.31
CA LEU A 47 -1.14 -4.47 -36.39
C LEU A 47 -2.27 -3.54 -35.92
N ASP A 48 -3.15 -3.14 -36.84
CA ASP A 48 -4.28 -2.27 -36.53
C ASP A 48 -5.28 -2.97 -35.59
N THR A 49 -5.61 -4.24 -35.83
CA THR A 49 -6.49 -5.02 -34.94
C THR A 49 -5.83 -5.30 -33.59
N ALA A 50 -4.52 -5.57 -33.55
CA ALA A 50 -3.77 -5.75 -32.30
C ALA A 50 -3.80 -4.47 -31.45
N ARG A 51 -3.63 -3.31 -32.09
CA ARG A 51 -3.72 -2.01 -31.41
C ARG A 51 -5.13 -1.72 -30.90
N GLN A 52 -6.17 -2.09 -31.65
CA GLN A 52 -7.55 -1.99 -31.17
C GLN A 52 -7.79 -2.87 -29.94
N MET A 53 -7.23 -4.09 -29.92
CA MET A 53 -7.30 -4.99 -28.78
C MET A 53 -6.63 -4.39 -27.53
N GLU A 54 -5.44 -3.83 -27.70
CA GLU A 54 -4.75 -3.12 -26.62
C GLU A 54 -5.60 -1.97 -26.06
N CYS A 55 -6.11 -1.09 -26.94
CA CYS A 55 -6.98 0.02 -26.55
C CYS A 55 -8.23 -0.46 -25.78
N PHE A 56 -8.86 -1.54 -26.22
CA PHE A 56 -10.02 -2.11 -25.56
C PHE A 56 -9.71 -2.51 -24.11
N PHE A 57 -8.61 -3.22 -23.88
CA PHE A 57 -8.21 -3.64 -22.53
C PHE A 57 -7.77 -2.47 -21.66
N LEU A 58 -7.06 -1.49 -22.23
CA LEU A 58 -6.68 -0.26 -21.52
C LEU A 58 -7.92 0.51 -21.05
N GLN A 59 -8.93 0.66 -21.90
CA GLN A 59 -10.18 1.34 -21.56
C GLN A 59 -10.95 0.58 -20.47
N LYS A 60 -11.02 -0.76 -20.55
CA LYS A 60 -11.63 -1.57 -19.50
C LYS A 60 -10.90 -1.46 -18.18
N ARG A 61 -9.56 -1.46 -18.19
CA ARG A 61 -8.75 -1.25 -16.99
C ARG A 61 -8.99 0.13 -16.37
N LEU A 62 -9.09 1.18 -17.19
CA LEU A 62 -9.41 2.54 -16.72
C LEU A 62 -10.81 2.62 -16.08
N LEU A 63 -11.78 1.82 -16.55
CA LEU A 63 -13.12 1.80 -15.96
C LEU A 63 -13.14 1.16 -14.56
N VAL A 64 -12.34 0.11 -14.35
CA VAL A 64 -12.31 -0.66 -13.09
C VAL A 64 -11.31 -0.09 -12.09
N SER A 65 -10.24 0.57 -12.55
CA SER A 65 -9.20 1.14 -11.70
C SER A 65 -9.70 2.15 -10.65
N PRO A 66 -10.67 3.05 -10.93
CA PRO A 66 -11.21 3.97 -9.94
C PRO A 66 -12.01 3.27 -8.83
N GLN A 67 -12.70 2.18 -9.18
CA GLN A 67 -13.59 1.46 -8.26
C GLN A 67 -12.82 0.60 -7.25
N LYS A 68 -11.62 0.12 -7.63
CA LYS A 68 -10.81 -0.76 -6.78
C LYS A 68 -10.39 -0.13 -5.43
N PRO A 69 -9.83 1.09 -5.35
CA PRO A 69 -9.50 1.71 -4.06
C PRO A 69 -10.75 1.99 -3.21
N GLU A 70 -11.86 2.39 -3.83
CA GLU A 70 -13.14 2.63 -3.15
C GLU A 70 -13.67 1.35 -2.50
N GLN A 71 -13.63 0.23 -3.23
CA GLN A 71 -14.04 -1.08 -2.72
C GLN A 71 -13.17 -1.53 -1.54
N ILE A 72 -11.85 -1.38 -1.62
CA ILE A 72 -10.94 -1.72 -0.51
C ILE A 72 -11.29 -0.91 0.74
N VAL A 73 -11.49 0.41 0.59
CA VAL A 73 -11.87 1.27 1.72
C VAL A 73 -13.22 0.86 2.31
N MET A 74 -14.18 0.44 1.48
CA MET A 74 -15.48 -0.05 1.96
C MET A 74 -15.34 -1.36 2.74
N GLU A 75 -14.55 -2.31 2.25
CA GLU A 75 -14.27 -3.58 2.94
C GLU A 75 -13.57 -3.33 4.29
N ASP A 76 -12.52 -2.51 4.31
CA ASP A 76 -11.82 -2.11 5.54
C ASP A 76 -12.76 -1.42 6.53
N ASN A 77 -13.63 -0.53 6.06
CA ASN A 77 -14.59 0.17 6.91
C ASN A 77 -15.60 -0.81 7.53
N MET A 78 -16.03 -1.82 6.78
CA MET A 78 -16.91 -2.88 7.25
C MET A 78 -16.23 -3.73 8.32
N GLU A 79 -14.97 -4.12 8.10
CA GLU A 79 -14.18 -4.88 9.07
C GLU A 79 -14.00 -4.10 10.37
N LEU A 80 -13.65 -2.81 10.29
CA LEU A 80 -13.50 -1.93 11.45
C LEU A 80 -14.81 -1.79 12.24
N LYS A 81 -15.95 -1.66 11.55
CA LYS A 81 -17.28 -1.60 12.20
C LYS A 81 -17.60 -2.89 12.95
N ASN A 82 -17.30 -4.04 12.34
CA ASN A 82 -17.52 -5.34 12.97
C ASN A 82 -16.62 -5.53 14.20
N GLU A 83 -15.34 -5.16 14.08
CA GLU A 83 -14.40 -5.26 15.20
C GLU A 83 -14.75 -4.30 16.33
N LEU A 84 -15.22 -3.08 16.02
CA LEU A 84 -15.74 -2.14 17.01
C LEU A 84 -16.93 -2.74 17.77
N MET A 85 -17.93 -3.25 17.06
CA MET A 85 -19.11 -3.88 17.66
C MET A 85 -18.71 -5.05 18.57
N ARG A 86 -17.78 -5.90 18.14
CA ARG A 86 -17.28 -7.02 18.92
C ARG A 86 -16.60 -6.54 20.21
N LYS A 87 -15.83 -5.46 20.15
CA LYS A 87 -15.17 -4.84 21.31
C LYS A 87 -16.17 -4.21 22.27
N GLU A 88 -17.21 -3.54 21.76
CA GLU A 88 -18.29 -2.97 22.58
C GLU A 88 -19.01 -4.07 23.37
N GLN A 89 -19.38 -5.17 22.72
CA GLN A 89 -19.99 -6.32 23.40
C GLN A 89 -19.07 -6.95 24.46
N LEU A 90 -17.76 -6.96 24.22
CA LEU A 90 -16.80 -7.48 25.19
C LEU A 90 -16.67 -6.55 26.41
N LEU A 91 -16.64 -5.24 26.19
CA LEU A 91 -16.64 -4.26 27.27
C LEU A 91 -17.90 -4.36 28.11
N GLU A 92 -19.07 -4.47 27.49
CA GLU A 92 -20.34 -4.64 28.19
C GLU A 92 -20.33 -5.89 29.09
N LYS A 93 -19.80 -7.01 28.59
CA LYS A 93 -19.61 -8.23 29.39
C LYS A 93 -18.70 -8.02 30.60
N TYR A 94 -17.62 -7.26 30.46
CA TYR A 94 -16.73 -6.96 31.58
C TYR A 94 -17.34 -5.98 32.57
N HIS A 95 -18.08 -4.97 32.11
CA HIS A 95 -18.82 -4.08 32.98
C HIS A 95 -19.85 -4.83 33.82
N ALA A 96 -20.60 -5.77 33.23
CA ALA A 96 -21.53 -6.61 33.99
C ALA A 96 -20.83 -7.40 35.11
N LYS A 97 -19.70 -8.05 34.80
CA LYS A 97 -18.91 -8.78 35.81
C LYS A 97 -18.39 -7.88 36.93
N LEU A 98 -17.95 -6.67 36.60
CA LEU A 98 -17.48 -5.71 37.61
C LEU A 98 -18.60 -5.33 38.57
N ILE A 99 -19.81 -5.12 38.07
CA ILE A 99 -20.99 -4.84 38.90
C ILE A 99 -21.29 -6.03 39.81
N ASP A 100 -21.28 -7.26 39.27
CA ASP A 100 -21.51 -8.48 40.06
C ASP A 100 -20.48 -8.63 41.19
N TRP A 101 -19.20 -8.39 40.89
CA TRP A 101 -18.13 -8.46 41.89
C TRP A 101 -18.23 -7.35 42.93
N GLN A 102 -18.55 -6.12 42.53
CA GLN A 102 -18.79 -5.02 43.46
C GLN A 102 -19.96 -5.33 44.40
N ARG A 103 -21.03 -5.92 43.89
CA ARG A 103 -22.16 -6.39 44.69
C ARG A 103 -21.75 -7.46 45.70
N LEU A 104 -21.01 -8.49 45.27
CA LEU A 104 -20.56 -9.57 46.14
C LEU A 104 -19.66 -9.06 47.28
N VAL A 105 -18.76 -8.11 46.98
CA VAL A 105 -17.90 -7.47 48.00
C VAL A 105 -18.74 -6.64 48.97
N SER A 106 -19.71 -5.88 48.47
CA SER A 106 -20.63 -5.08 49.30
C SER A 106 -21.44 -5.97 50.25
N ASP A 107 -22.02 -7.05 49.74
CA ASP A 107 -22.81 -8.01 50.53
C ASP A 107 -21.95 -8.70 51.62
N THR A 108 -20.67 -8.95 51.35
CA THR A 108 -19.72 -9.54 52.33
C THR A 108 -19.28 -8.54 53.40
N SER A 109 -19.10 -7.26 53.03
CA SER A 109 -18.67 -6.20 53.95
C SER A 109 -19.73 -5.80 54.97
N ILE A 110 -21.02 -6.02 54.69
CA ILE A 110 -22.13 -5.75 55.62
C ILE A 110 -22.30 -6.87 56.66
N GLY A 111 -21.88 -8.11 56.34
CA GLY A 111 -21.97 -9.27 57.24
C GLY A 111 -20.80 -9.44 58.21
N SER A 112 -19.69 -8.71 57.99
CA SER A 112 -18.51 -8.75 58.86
C SER A 112 -18.38 -7.43 59.60
N GLY A 113 -19.05 -7.32 60.74
CA GLY A 113 -18.93 -6.19 61.66
C GLY A 113 -17.48 -6.01 62.13
N ALA A 114 -16.77 -5.09 61.50
CA ALA A 114 -15.52 -4.52 62.01
C ALA A 114 -15.75 -3.02 62.28
N PRO A 115 -15.33 -2.49 63.45
CA PRO A 115 -15.53 -1.09 63.80
C PRO A 115 -14.69 -0.17 62.89
N PRO A 116 -15.03 1.12 62.76
CA PRO A 116 -14.37 2.02 61.82
C PRO A 116 -12.92 2.22 62.26
N HIS A 117 -11.97 1.75 61.44
CA HIS A 117 -10.55 2.01 61.67
C HIS A 117 -10.24 3.44 61.24
N ASN A 118 -10.08 4.32 62.23
CA ASN A 118 -9.56 5.69 62.07
C ASN A 118 -8.24 5.65 61.28
N MET A 119 -8.20 6.30 60.12
CA MET A 119 -6.97 6.58 59.37
C MET A 119 -6.11 7.60 60.14
N PRO A 120 -4.81 7.34 60.42
CA PRO A 120 -3.93 8.40 60.91
C PRO A 120 -3.54 9.31 59.74
N MET A 121 -3.84 10.60 59.93
CA MET A 121 -3.53 11.71 59.03
C MET A 121 -2.06 11.69 58.61
N ALA A 122 -1.82 11.51 57.30
CA ALA A 122 -0.49 11.60 56.72
C ALA A 122 0.04 13.03 56.86
N GLN A 123 1.14 13.15 57.59
CA GLN A 123 1.87 14.36 57.89
C GLN A 123 2.38 15.02 56.59
N GLN A 124 1.92 16.25 56.36
CA GLN A 124 2.35 17.07 55.22
C GLN A 124 3.86 17.30 55.27
N ARG A 125 4.55 16.96 54.17
CA ARG A 125 5.96 17.28 53.94
C ARG A 125 6.02 18.58 53.13
N PRO A 126 6.80 19.61 53.51
CA PRO A 126 6.84 20.86 52.77
C PRO A 126 7.67 20.73 51.48
N SER A 127 7.17 21.33 50.41
CA SER A 127 7.81 21.44 49.09
C SER A 127 8.99 22.41 49.14
N PRO A 128 10.13 22.13 48.47
CA PRO A 128 11.17 23.12 48.28
C PRO A 128 10.83 24.09 47.13
N GLN A 129 11.03 25.37 47.42
CA GLN A 129 10.89 26.55 46.55
C GLN A 129 11.53 26.39 45.16
N GLN A 130 10.79 26.81 44.12
CA GLN A 130 11.34 27.16 42.81
C GLN A 130 11.95 28.57 42.83
N PRO A 131 13.10 28.81 42.16
CA PRO A 131 13.55 30.15 41.78
C PRO A 131 12.97 30.59 40.42
N PRO A 132 12.98 31.91 40.10
CA PRO A 132 12.12 32.49 39.07
C PRO A 132 12.68 32.44 37.64
N ILE A 133 11.72 32.62 36.75
CA ILE A 133 11.63 32.58 35.29
C ILE A 133 12.67 33.45 34.56
N ALA A 134 13.25 32.92 33.47
CA ALA A 134 13.79 33.70 32.35
C ALA A 134 13.17 33.19 31.03
N ALA A 135 12.88 34.15 30.15
CA ALA A 135 11.91 34.09 29.06
C ALA A 135 12.27 33.17 27.87
N VAL A 136 11.23 32.62 27.21
CA VAL A 136 11.13 32.49 25.73
C VAL A 136 9.67 32.28 25.30
N ALA A 137 9.35 32.79 24.11
CA ALA A 137 8.05 33.14 23.53
C ALA A 137 7.15 31.94 23.10
N PRO A 138 5.91 32.17 22.61
CA PRO A 138 4.87 31.15 22.47
C PRO A 138 4.95 30.42 21.12
N MET A 139 4.76 29.10 21.12
CA MET A 139 4.52 28.32 19.90
C MET A 139 3.24 27.50 20.07
N SER A 140 2.39 27.69 19.08
CA SER A 140 1.05 27.14 18.86
C SER A 140 0.97 25.62 18.98
N ALA A 141 -0.07 25.15 19.66
CA ALA A 141 -0.50 23.76 19.66
C ALA A 141 -0.99 23.34 18.27
N GLY A 142 -0.08 22.77 17.48
CA GLY A 142 -0.37 22.00 16.29
C GLY A 142 -0.26 20.51 16.61
N TYR A 143 -1.37 19.80 16.45
CA TYR A 143 -1.45 18.34 16.41
C TYR A 143 -0.43 17.77 15.42
N MET A 144 0.39 16.79 15.83
CA MET A 144 0.80 15.70 14.93
C MET A 144 1.22 14.45 15.73
N CYS A 145 0.56 13.36 15.36
CA CYS A 145 0.89 11.96 15.59
C CYS A 145 2.22 11.59 14.92
N GLY A 146 2.99 10.65 15.48
CA GLY A 146 4.13 10.08 14.79
C GLY A 146 5.08 9.29 15.69
N ASN A 147 4.88 7.98 15.80
CA ASN A 147 5.90 7.04 16.24
C ASN A 147 7.03 6.95 15.19
N PRO A 148 8.31 6.99 15.59
CA PRO A 148 9.40 6.49 14.76
C PRO A 148 9.84 5.07 15.17
N MET A 149 10.10 4.28 14.13
CA MET A 149 10.64 2.92 14.11
C MET A 149 11.89 2.68 14.97
N ASN A 150 11.99 1.43 15.43
CA ASN A 150 13.17 0.75 15.96
C ASN A 150 14.24 0.52 14.87
N PRO A 151 15.56 0.74 15.12
CA PRO A 151 16.60 0.26 14.23
C PRO A 151 17.46 -0.87 14.83
N ALA A 152 17.46 -1.98 14.09
CA ALA A 152 18.60 -2.79 13.68
C ALA A 152 19.59 -3.32 14.74
N MET A 153 19.54 -4.64 14.95
CA MET A 153 20.64 -5.46 15.46
C MET A 153 21.25 -6.29 14.32
N GLN A 154 22.58 -6.27 14.27
CA GLN A 154 23.49 -7.26 13.66
C GLN A 154 23.55 -7.41 12.13
N MET A 155 24.68 -6.99 11.57
CA MET A 155 25.54 -7.90 10.80
C MET A 155 26.99 -7.41 10.87
N GLN A 156 27.87 -8.33 11.24
CA GLN A 156 29.28 -8.16 11.56
C GLN A 156 30.13 -8.69 10.38
N GLY A 157 31.17 -7.95 9.98
CA GLY A 157 32.39 -8.51 9.39
C GLY A 157 32.68 -8.23 7.92
N GLY A 158 33.45 -7.17 7.64
CA GLY A 158 34.18 -6.95 6.38
C GLY A 158 35.42 -6.06 6.60
N PRO A 159 36.60 -6.36 6.02
CA PRO A 159 37.88 -5.76 6.41
C PRO A 159 38.15 -4.39 5.73
N PRO A 160 39.14 -3.60 6.21
CA PRO A 160 39.21 -2.17 5.93
C PRO A 160 40.11 -1.79 4.75
N GLY A 161 39.78 -0.67 4.12
CA GLY A 161 40.78 0.32 3.74
C GLY A 161 41.18 0.40 2.27
N ARG A 162 40.66 1.43 1.58
CA ARG A 162 41.50 2.43 0.89
C ARG A 162 40.67 3.67 0.56
N GLN A 163 40.86 4.72 1.36
CA GLN A 163 40.47 6.08 1.01
C GLN A 163 41.34 6.55 -0.17
N VAL A 164 40.70 7.11 -1.19
CA VAL A 164 41.35 8.03 -2.13
C VAL A 164 40.44 9.26 -2.18
N GLY A 165 40.90 10.36 -1.60
CA GLY A 165 40.17 11.63 -1.56
C GLY A 165 40.19 12.35 -2.92
N PRO A 166 39.29 13.33 -3.12
CA PRO A 166 39.20 14.07 -4.38
C PRO A 166 40.05 15.34 -4.34
N GLY A 167 40.96 15.48 -5.29
CA GLY A 167 41.69 16.71 -5.60
C GLY A 167 42.58 16.39 -6.80
N GLY A 168 42.30 16.86 -8.01
CA GLY A 168 42.36 18.27 -8.39
C GLY A 168 43.64 18.44 -9.20
N GLY A 169 43.56 18.40 -10.54
CA GLY A 169 44.76 18.42 -11.38
C GLY A 169 44.46 18.46 -12.88
N PHE A 170 44.34 19.69 -13.38
CA PHE A 170 44.45 20.14 -14.77
C PHE A 170 45.48 19.39 -15.64
N ARG A 171 45.11 19.06 -16.90
CA ARG A 171 45.75 19.45 -18.20
C ARG A 171 45.71 18.34 -19.26
N GLY A 172 45.30 18.73 -20.48
CA GLY A 172 45.97 18.29 -21.72
C GLY A 172 45.19 17.37 -22.67
N LEU A 173 44.45 17.97 -23.60
CA LEU A 173 44.33 17.48 -25.00
C LEU A 173 45.66 17.76 -25.74
N PRO A 174 45.88 17.31 -26.99
CA PRO A 174 45.44 16.10 -27.70
C PRO A 174 46.61 15.40 -28.45
N SER A 175 46.34 14.25 -29.08
CA SER A 175 46.73 13.90 -30.46
C SER A 175 45.90 12.71 -30.92
#